data_AF-A0A3D3KVF1-F1
#
_entry.id   AF-A0A3D3KVF1-F1
#
_cell.length_a   1.000
_cell.length_b   1.000
_cell.length_c   1.000
_cell.angle_alpha   90.00
_cell.angle_beta   90.00
_cell.angle_gamma   90.00
#
_symmetry.space_group_name_H-M   'P 1'
#
loop_
_entity.id
_entity.type
_entity.pdbx_description
1 polymer ?
#
loop_
_entity_poly.entity_id
_entity_poly.type
_entity_poly.pdbx_seq_one_letter_code
_entity_poly.pdbx_strand_id
1 'polypeptide(L)'
;DTLYVTELVAPGVVNTMPEKTLDATFDHGVVTGDTISGTYAEAKGVLNALEGLGISYNEVVALLESEGLDKFVTSWKELLADVEGALAAARKSS
;
A
#
# COMPACT_ATOMS: atom_id res chain seq x y z
N ASP A 1 7.02 -12.93 0.78
CA ASP A 1 6.99 -11.53 1.29
C ASP A 1 7.57 -10.53 0.28
N THR A 2 8.10 -10.99 -0.86
CA THR A 2 8.64 -10.14 -1.94
C THR A 2 7.70 -9.92 -3.13
N LEU A 3 6.52 -10.56 -3.18
CA LEU A 3 5.60 -10.58 -4.33
C LEU A 3 5.31 -9.17 -4.89
N TYR A 4 4.96 -8.23 -4.02
CA TYR A 4 4.62 -6.86 -4.43
C TYR A 4 5.85 -6.03 -4.84
N VAL A 5 7.05 -6.60 -4.80
CA VAL A 5 8.28 -6.01 -5.31
C VAL A 5 8.68 -6.70 -6.61
N THR A 6 8.77 -8.04 -6.63
CA THR A 6 9.27 -8.79 -7.80
C THR A 6 8.30 -8.77 -8.98
N GLU A 7 6.99 -8.73 -8.73
CA GLU A 7 5.99 -8.74 -9.81
C GLU A 7 5.64 -7.33 -10.31
N LEU A 8 6.16 -6.27 -9.68
CA LEU A 8 5.84 -4.88 -9.99
C LEU A 8 7.09 -4.07 -10.41
N VAL A 9 7.97 -4.69 -11.19
CA VAL A 9 9.20 -4.08 -11.69
C VAL A 9 8.96 -3.49 -13.09
N ALA A 10 9.22 -2.21 -13.27
CA ALA A 10 9.19 -1.54 -14.58
C ALA A 10 10.13 -0.32 -14.63
N PRO A 11 10.54 0.15 -15.81
CA PRO A 11 11.28 1.40 -15.95
C PRO A 11 10.47 2.61 -15.48
N GLY A 12 11.09 3.49 -14.70
CA GLY A 12 10.50 4.78 -14.31
C GLY A 12 9.47 4.73 -13.17
N VAL A 13 9.33 3.59 -12.47
CA VAL A 13 8.47 3.48 -11.29
C VAL A 13 9.29 3.39 -10.00
N VAL A 14 8.65 3.68 -8.88
CA VAL A 14 9.22 3.55 -7.53
C VAL A 14 8.30 2.68 -6.70
N ASN A 15 8.89 1.76 -5.94
CA ASN A 15 8.19 0.99 -4.92
C ASN A 15 8.63 1.48 -3.53
N THR A 16 7.71 2.10 -2.79
CA THR A 16 7.94 2.52 -1.41
C THR A 16 7.52 1.38 -0.48
N MET A 17 8.50 0.63 -0.01
CA MET A 17 8.28 -0.57 0.81
C MET A 17 8.72 -0.37 2.27
N PRO A 18 8.08 -1.05 3.24
CA PRO A 18 8.58 -1.12 4.61
C PRO A 18 9.95 -1.81 4.69
N GLU A 19 10.73 -1.51 5.73
CA GLU A 19 12.06 -2.08 5.97
C GLU A 19 12.08 -3.61 5.94
N LYS A 20 11.10 -4.27 6.57
CA LYS A 20 10.99 -5.73 6.55
C LYS A 20 10.84 -6.32 5.14
N THR A 21 10.10 -5.63 4.27
CA THR A 21 9.92 -6.04 2.87
C THR A 21 11.18 -5.79 2.07
N LEU A 22 11.91 -4.70 2.37
CA LEU A 22 13.22 -4.42 1.79
C LEU A 22 14.22 -5.52 2.15
N ASP A 23 14.31 -5.88 3.43
CA ASP A 23 15.22 -6.93 3.92
C ASP A 23 14.90 -8.29 3.30
N ALA A 24 13.61 -8.66 3.22
CA ALA A 24 13.19 -9.89 2.56
C ALA A 24 13.55 -9.90 1.07
N THR A 25 13.37 -8.76 0.38
CA THR A 25 13.75 -8.62 -1.02
C THR A 25 15.27 -8.71 -1.20
N PHE A 26 16.06 -8.16 -0.28
CA PHE A 26 17.51 -8.27 -0.28
C PHE A 26 17.99 -9.71 -0.05
N ASP A 27 17.36 -10.43 0.87
CA ASP A 27 17.71 -11.81 1.23
C ASP A 27 17.39 -12.80 0.10
N HIS A 28 16.17 -12.75 -0.45
CA HIS A 28 15.70 -13.78 -1.40
C HIS A 28 14.76 -13.27 -2.51
N GLY A 29 14.74 -11.96 -2.77
CA GLY A 29 14.02 -11.40 -3.92
C GLY A 29 14.69 -11.75 -5.26
N VAL A 30 13.90 -12.19 -6.24
CA VAL A 30 14.39 -12.49 -7.59
C VAL A 30 13.83 -11.45 -8.56
N VAL A 31 14.71 -10.55 -9.05
CA VAL A 31 14.34 -9.51 -10.03
C VAL A 31 14.76 -9.95 -11.42
N THR A 32 13.80 -10.30 -12.28
CA THR A 32 14.05 -10.86 -13.62
C THR A 32 13.99 -9.83 -14.76
N GLY A 33 13.77 -8.55 -14.44
CA GLY A 33 13.61 -7.47 -15.42
C GLY A 33 12.23 -6.82 -15.31
N ASP A 34 11.74 -6.27 -16.42
CA ASP A 34 10.38 -5.70 -16.49
C ASP A 34 9.33 -6.81 -16.41
N THR A 35 8.50 -6.77 -15.38
CA THR A 35 7.42 -7.74 -15.11
C THR A 35 6.03 -7.16 -15.37
N ILE A 36 5.94 -5.88 -15.77
CA ILE A 36 4.67 -5.19 -16.02
C ILE A 36 4.39 -5.10 -17.52
N SER A 37 5.39 -4.75 -18.34
CA SER A 37 5.19 -4.60 -19.78
C SER A 37 4.75 -5.91 -20.41
N GLY A 38 3.63 -5.87 -21.16
CA GLY A 38 3.07 -7.04 -21.82
C GLY A 38 2.03 -7.83 -21.01
N THR A 39 1.86 -7.56 -19.70
CA THR A 39 0.90 -8.30 -18.85
C THR A 39 -0.50 -7.66 -18.80
N TYR A 40 -0.71 -6.52 -19.46
CA TYR A 40 -1.98 -5.78 -19.45
C TYR A 40 -3.21 -6.62 -19.83
N ALA A 41 -3.08 -7.49 -20.85
CA ALA A 41 -4.19 -8.32 -21.29
C ALA A 41 -4.56 -9.38 -20.24
N GLU A 42 -3.56 -10.00 -19.61
CA GLU A 42 -3.74 -10.96 -18.54
C GLU A 42 -4.36 -10.29 -17.30
N ALA A 43 -3.80 -9.17 -16.86
CA ALA A 43 -4.33 -8.40 -15.73
C ALA A 43 -5.81 -8.01 -15.95
N LYS A 44 -6.16 -7.56 -17.16
CA LYS A 44 -7.56 -7.28 -17.50
C LYS A 44 -8.43 -8.54 -17.49
N GLY A 45 -7.91 -9.67 -17.94
CA GLY A 45 -8.60 -10.96 -17.86
C GLY A 45 -8.95 -11.36 -16.43
N VAL A 46 -8.03 -11.16 -15.48
CA VAL A 46 -8.27 -11.39 -14.05
C VAL A 46 -9.38 -10.49 -13.53
N LEU A 47 -9.33 -9.18 -13.81
CA LEU A 47 -10.36 -8.24 -13.37
C LEU A 47 -11.75 -8.56 -13.95
N ASN A 48 -11.82 -8.93 -15.23
CA ASN A 48 -13.09 -9.35 -15.86
C ASN A 48 -13.63 -10.64 -15.25
N ALA A 49 -12.76 -11.59 -14.88
CA ALA A 49 -13.20 -12.82 -14.22
C ALA A 49 -13.80 -12.54 -12.84
N LEU A 50 -13.24 -11.59 -12.08
CA LEU A 50 -13.82 -11.13 -10.81
C LEU A 50 -15.20 -10.50 -11.02
N GLU A 51 -15.36 -9.67 -12.05
CA GLU A 51 -16.66 -9.08 -12.41
C GLU A 51 -17.68 -10.17 -12.77
N GLY A 52 -17.27 -11.20 -13.51
CA GLY A 52 -18.12 -12.36 -13.83
C GLY A 52 -18.59 -13.16 -12.61
N LEU A 53 -17.89 -13.05 -11.48
CA LEU A 53 -18.29 -13.61 -10.18
C LEU A 53 -19.15 -12.65 -9.35
N GLY A 54 -19.50 -11.47 -9.91
CA GLY A 54 -20.25 -10.43 -9.21
C GLY A 54 -19.40 -9.55 -8.30
N ILE A 55 -18.07 -9.60 -8.40
CA ILE A 55 -17.17 -8.73 -7.63
C ILE A 55 -16.90 -7.47 -8.45
N SER A 56 -17.58 -6.38 -8.10
CA SER A 56 -17.44 -5.10 -8.79
C SER A 56 -16.12 -4.42 -8.43
N TYR A 57 -15.26 -4.22 -9.42
CA TYR A 57 -14.02 -3.45 -9.26
C TYR A 57 -14.30 -2.03 -8.74
N ASN A 58 -15.34 -1.37 -9.26
CA ASN A 58 -15.70 -0.01 -8.86
C ASN A 58 -16.16 0.07 -7.40
N GLU A 59 -16.93 -0.92 -6.94
CA GLU A 59 -17.38 -0.96 -5.53
C GLU A 59 -16.20 -1.22 -4.58
N VAL A 60 -15.29 -2.13 -4.95
CA VAL A 60 -14.08 -2.40 -4.17
C VAL A 60 -13.19 -1.17 -4.08
N VAL A 61 -12.96 -0.47 -5.20
CA VAL A 61 -12.15 0.76 -5.22
C VAL A 61 -12.79 1.85 -4.36
N ALA A 62 -14.10 2.08 -4.50
CA ALA A 62 -14.81 3.08 -3.70
C ALA A 62 -14.74 2.78 -2.19
N LEU A 63 -14.88 1.51 -1.81
CA LEU A 63 -14.75 1.09 -0.42
C LEU A 63 -13.33 1.32 0.12
N LEU A 64 -12.31 0.88 -0.61
CA LEU A 64 -10.91 1.04 -0.21
C LEU A 64 -10.50 2.51 -0.09
N GLU A 65 -11.00 3.37 -0.97
CA GLU A 65 -10.76 4.81 -0.89
C GLU A 65 -11.40 5.42 0.37
N SER A 66 -12.68 5.11 0.63
CA SER A 66 -13.38 5.59 1.83
C SER A 66 -12.68 5.12 3.10
N GLU A 67 -12.34 3.84 3.21
CA GLU A 67 -11.63 3.31 4.38
C GLU A 67 -10.23 3.90 4.52
N GLY A 68 -9.54 4.16 3.39
CA GLY A 68 -8.22 4.78 3.38
C GLY A 68 -8.25 6.19 3.97
N LEU A 69 -9.24 7.00 3.58
CA LEU A 69 -9.45 8.34 4.14
C LEU A 69 -9.77 8.28 5.63
N ASP A 70 -10.65 7.37 6.06
CA ASP A 70 -11.01 7.22 7.47
C ASP A 70 -9.81 6.81 8.34
N LYS A 71 -8.99 5.87 7.86
CA LYS A 71 -7.74 5.45 8.53
C LYS A 71 -6.73 6.59 8.61
N PHE A 72 -6.63 7.40 7.56
CA PHE A 72 -5.74 8.57 7.55
C PHE A 72 -6.19 9.64 8.55
N VAL A 73 -7.49 9.97 8.58
CA VAL A 73 -8.06 10.92 9.55
C VAL A 73 -7.87 10.42 10.98
N THR A 74 -8.04 9.13 11.22
CA THR A 74 -7.84 8.52 12.54
C THR A 74 -6.39 8.66 12.98
N SER A 75 -5.43 8.26 12.12
CA SER A 75 -3.99 8.38 12.41
C SER A 75 -3.57 9.83 12.67
N TRP A 76 -4.18 10.80 11.97
CA TRP A 76 -3.92 12.22 12.20
C TRP A 76 -4.42 12.71 13.56
N LYS A 77 -5.62 12.27 13.99
CA LYS A 77 -6.17 12.62 15.31
C LYS A 77 -5.34 12.01 16.44
N GLU A 78 -4.89 10.77 16.27
CA GLU A 78 -3.98 10.11 17.22
C GLU A 78 -2.67 10.89 17.37
N LEU A 79 -2.05 11.29 16.25
CA LEU A 79 -0.85 12.14 16.25
C LEU A 79 -1.07 13.47 16.99
N LEU A 80 -2.19 14.15 16.75
CA LEU A 80 -2.50 15.41 17.44
C LEU A 80 -2.66 15.20 18.95
N ALA A 81 -3.36 14.14 19.37
CA ALA A 81 -3.54 13.81 20.78
C ALA A 81 -2.21 13.51 21.48
N ASP A 82 -1.31 12.79 20.81
CA ASP A 82 0.02 12.48 21.34
C ASP A 82 0.86 13.76 21.53
N VAL A 83 0.83 14.67 20.54
CA VAL A 83 1.53 15.96 20.62
C VAL A 83 0.97 16.84 21.73
N GLU A 84 -0.36 16.90 21.88
CA GLU A 84 -1.02 17.64 22.97
C GLU A 84 -0.63 17.07 24.34
N GLY A 85 -0.62 15.74 24.48
CA GLY A 85 -0.19 15.05 25.70
C GLY A 85 1.26 15.38 26.06
N ALA A 86 2.17 15.33 25.08
CA ALA A 86 3.57 15.68 25.27
C ALA A 86 3.77 17.14 25.69
N LEU A 87 3.07 18.08 25.05
CA LEU A 87 3.11 19.51 25.40
C LEU A 87 2.57 19.77 26.81
N ALA A 88 1.48 19.12 27.20
CA ALA A 88 0.90 19.25 28.54
C ALA A 88 1.85 18.71 29.62
N ALA A 89 2.53 17.58 29.36
CA ALA A 89 3.54 17.03 30.26
C ALA A 89 4.72 17.99 30.44
N ALA A 90 5.25 18.54 29.33
CA ALA A 90 6.37 19.48 29.36
C ALA A 90 6.05 20.77 30.15
N ARG A 91 4.81 21.28 30.04
CA ARG A 91 4.36 22.47 30.82
C ARG A 91 4.26 22.21 32.31
N LYS A 92 3.96 20.98 32.74
CA LYS A 92 3.87 20.61 34.17
C LYS A 92 5.24 20.38 34.82
N SER A 93 6.26 20.05 34.02
CA SER A 93 7.63 19.85 34.50
C SER A 93 8.47 21.14 34.56
N SER A 94 7.93 22.26 34.07
CA SER A 94 8.54 23.60 34.15
C SER A 94 7.93 24.41 35.29
#